data_AF-A0A0C9U1H1-F1
#
_entry.id   AF-A0A0C9U1H1-F1
#
_cell.length_a   1.000
_cell.length_b   1.000
_cell.length_c   1.000
_cell.angle_alpha   90.00
_cell.angle_beta   90.00
_cell.angle_gamma   90.00
#
_symmetry.space_group_name_H-M   'P 1'
#
loop_
_entity.id
_entity.type
_entity.pdbx_description
1 polymer ?
#
loop_
_entity_poly.entity_id
_entity_poly.type
_entity_poly.pdbx_seq_one_letter_code
_entity_poly.pdbx_strand_id
1 'polypeptide(L)'
;MNTVNASTGFSPFQLKTGRSPRIIPPLVDAPITPSDAETTAREIIEHLQLDVMEAQDNLLAAKIRQAYHANEHRGPEDAYQEGDLVMLSTTHRRRTYTRKGKKRVAK
;
A
#
# COMPACT_ATOMS: atom_id res chain seq x y z
N MET A 1 -3.72 11.78 -2.82
CA MET A 1 -3.33 11.16 -1.53
C MET A 1 -4.52 11.10 -0.56
N ASN A 2 -5.74 10.87 -1.04
CA ASN A 2 -6.94 10.71 -0.19
C ASN A 2 -7.72 9.42 -0.49
N THR A 3 -7.15 8.57 -1.34
CA THR A 3 -7.69 7.23 -1.61
C THR A 3 -7.33 6.34 -0.44
N VAL A 4 -8.32 5.60 0.07
CA VAL A 4 -8.11 4.58 1.08
C VAL A 4 -7.26 3.45 0.50
N ASN A 5 -6.21 3.06 1.21
CA ASN A 5 -5.43 1.89 0.85
C ASN A 5 -6.14 0.63 1.35
N ALA A 6 -6.45 -0.31 0.45
CA ALA A 6 -7.16 -1.54 0.79
C ALA A 6 -6.43 -2.42 1.81
N SER A 7 -5.09 -2.35 1.90
CA SER A 7 -4.31 -3.13 2.85
C SER A 7 -4.25 -2.53 4.25
N THR A 8 -4.46 -1.21 4.40
CA THR A 8 -4.43 -0.56 5.72
C THR A 8 -5.82 -0.14 6.20
N GLY A 9 -6.77 0.08 5.30
CA GLY A 9 -8.10 0.62 5.62
C GLY A 9 -8.15 2.15 5.74
N PHE A 10 -7.00 2.83 5.61
CA PHE A 10 -6.87 4.28 5.82
C PHE A 10 -6.31 5.01 4.60
N SER A 11 -6.57 6.31 4.51
CA SER A 11 -5.86 7.18 3.57
C SER A 11 -4.52 7.64 4.17
N PRO A 12 -3.46 7.82 3.36
CA PRO A 12 -2.18 8.35 3.87
C PRO A 12 -2.32 9.76 4.46
N PHE A 13 -3.29 10.56 3.99
CA PHE A 13 -3.57 11.87 4.56
C PHE A 13 -4.10 11.75 5.99
N GLN A 14 -5.03 10.82 6.23
CA GLN A 14 -5.58 10.57 7.57
C GLN A 14 -4.49 10.13 8.55
N LEU A 15 -3.70 9.11 8.19
CA LEU A 15 -2.61 8.64 9.06
C LEU A 15 -1.51 9.69 9.30
N LYS A 16 -1.38 10.67 8.41
CA LYS A 16 -0.44 11.78 8.58
C LYS A 16 -0.99 12.93 9.44
N THR A 17 -2.29 13.20 9.35
CA THR A 17 -2.89 14.44 9.87
C THR A 17 -3.92 14.24 10.97
N GLY A 18 -4.27 12.98 11.28
CA GLY A 18 -5.30 12.64 12.26
C GLY A 18 -6.73 12.98 11.83
N ARG A 19 -6.96 13.35 10.56
CA ARG A 19 -8.27 13.74 10.04
C ARG A 19 -8.40 13.52 8.53
N SER A 20 -9.63 13.45 8.04
CA SER A 20 -9.90 13.49 6.61
C SER A 20 -9.66 14.90 6.03
N PRO A 21 -9.18 15.02 4.78
CA PRO A 21 -9.00 16.32 4.17
C PRO A 21 -10.35 16.98 3.91
N ARG A 22 -10.44 18.29 4.15
CA ARG A 22 -11.61 19.11 3.81
C ARG A 22 -11.40 19.66 2.40
N ILE A 23 -12.33 19.37 1.49
CA ILE A 23 -12.31 19.89 0.11
C ILE A 23 -13.15 21.17 0.07
N ILE A 24 -12.65 22.20 -0.62
CA ILE A 24 -13.36 23.46 -0.84
C ILE A 24 -13.56 23.63 -2.35
N PRO A 25 -14.80 23.76 -2.85
CA PRO A 25 -16.07 23.64 -2.11
C PRO A 25 -16.34 22.19 -1.66
N PRO A 26 -17.13 21.97 -0.60
CA PRO A 26 -17.49 20.63 -0.15
C PRO A 26 -18.17 19.85 -1.27
N LEU A 27 -17.75 18.61 -1.52
CA LEU A 27 -18.42 17.72 -2.48
C LEU A 27 -19.69 17.08 -1.89
N VAL A 28 -19.79 17.07 -0.56
CA VAL A 28 -20.92 16.56 0.23
C VAL A 28 -21.19 17.59 1.31
N ASP A 29 -22.46 17.90 1.55
CA ASP A 29 -22.85 18.77 2.67
C ASP A 29 -22.38 18.11 3.98
N ALA A 30 -21.44 18.76 4.66
CA ALA A 30 -21.00 18.28 5.96
C ALA A 30 -22.19 18.39 6.92
N PRO A 31 -22.48 17.35 7.74
CA PRO A 31 -23.50 17.48 8.77
C PRO A 31 -23.15 18.69 9.63
N ILE A 32 -24.12 19.58 9.82
CA ILE A 32 -24.03 20.71 10.73
C ILE A 32 -24.07 20.12 12.14
N THR A 33 -22.96 19.56 12.60
CA THR A 33 -22.80 19.23 14.02
C THR A 33 -22.60 20.55 14.75
N PRO A 34 -23.52 20.97 15.62
CA PRO A 34 -23.28 22.13 16.45
C PRO A 34 -22.19 21.76 17.46
N SER A 35 -21.44 22.79 17.85
CA SER A 35 -20.35 22.80 18.83
C SER A 35 -18.98 22.52 18.23
N ASP A 36 -18.18 23.59 18.23
CA ASP A 36 -16.79 23.57 18.68
C ASP A 36 -16.70 22.88 20.06
N ALA A 37 -17.00 21.58 20.13
CA ALA A 37 -16.33 20.77 21.13
C ALA A 37 -14.88 20.79 20.67
N GLU A 38 -14.07 21.65 21.29
CA GLU A 38 -12.64 21.74 21.08
C GLU A 38 -12.04 20.35 21.29
N THR A 39 -12.02 19.53 20.24
CA THR A 39 -11.35 18.24 20.29
C THR A 39 -9.91 18.56 20.62
N THR A 40 -9.50 18.20 21.84
CA THR A 40 -8.24 18.68 22.36
C THR A 40 -7.14 18.07 21.50
N ALA A 41 -6.03 18.80 21.28
CA ALA A 41 -4.90 18.26 20.53
C ALA A 41 -4.47 16.87 21.04
N ARG A 42 -4.62 16.64 22.35
CA ARG A 42 -4.44 15.35 23.02
C ARG A 42 -5.34 14.26 22.44
N GLU A 43 -6.64 14.48 22.34
CA GLU A 43 -7.60 13.49 21.82
C GLU A 43 -7.30 13.15 20.36
N ILE A 44 -6.94 14.14 19.54
CA ILE A 44 -6.54 13.93 18.14
C ILE A 44 -5.29 13.04 18.07
N ILE A 45 -4.31 13.28 18.94
CA ILE A 45 -3.09 12.46 19.00
C ILE A 45 -3.40 11.04 19.46
N GLU A 46 -4.22 10.87 20.50
CA GLU A 46 -4.63 9.56 21.01
C GLU A 46 -5.38 8.77 19.93
N HIS A 47 -6.33 9.40 19.23
CA HIS A 47 -7.01 8.79 18.08
C HIS A 47 -6.06 8.43 16.94
N LEU A 48 -5.12 9.32 16.60
CA LEU A 48 -4.14 9.04 15.55
C LEU A 48 -3.24 7.86 15.90
N GLN A 49 -2.86 7.71 17.17
CA GLN A 49 -2.08 6.56 17.63
C GLN A 49 -2.87 5.26 17.48
N LEU A 50 -4.16 5.27 17.86
CA LEU A 50 -5.05 4.13 17.66
C LEU A 50 -5.22 3.78 16.17
N ASP A 51 -5.49 4.77 15.32
CA ASP A 51 -5.60 4.60 13.86
C ASP A 51 -4.31 3.98 13.26
N VAL A 52 -3.13 4.41 13.74
CA VAL A 52 -1.85 3.86 13.30
C VAL A 52 -1.68 2.41 13.73
N MET A 53 -2.06 2.06 14.96
CA MET A 53 -2.03 0.67 15.45
C MET A 53 -2.96 -0.21 14.61
N GLU A 54 -4.19 0.23 14.37
CA GLU A 54 -5.15 -0.50 13.53
C GLU A 54 -4.65 -0.65 12.09
N ALA A 55 -4.05 0.40 11.52
CA ALA A 55 -3.46 0.33 10.19
C ALA A 55 -2.33 -0.71 10.09
N GLN A 56 -1.53 -0.88 11.15
CA GLN A 56 -0.48 -1.88 11.21
C GLN A 56 -1.04 -3.30 11.30
N ASP A 57 -2.06 -3.51 12.12
CA ASP A 57 -2.74 -4.80 12.24
C ASP A 57 -3.41 -5.21 10.92
N ASN A 58 -4.10 -4.27 10.27
CA ASN A 58 -4.70 -4.47 8.95
C ASN A 58 -3.63 -4.84 7.91
N LEU A 59 -2.50 -4.15 7.93
CA LEU A 59 -1.39 -4.42 7.01
C LEU A 59 -0.79 -5.81 7.24
N LEU A 60 -0.66 -6.24 8.49
CA LEU A 60 -0.18 -7.57 8.84
C LEU A 60 -1.15 -8.64 8.31
N ALA A 61 -2.45 -8.49 8.56
CA ALA A 61 -3.47 -9.40 8.06
C ALA A 61 -3.49 -9.44 6.52
N ALA A 62 -3.35 -8.29 5.86
CA ALA A 62 -3.27 -8.20 4.41
C ALA A 62 -2.05 -8.95 3.86
N LYS A 63 -0.87 -8.79 4.48
CA LYS A 63 0.35 -9.53 4.11
C LYS A 63 0.18 -11.04 4.23
N ILE A 64 -0.47 -11.51 5.29
CA ILE A 64 -0.74 -12.95 5.48
C ILE A 64 -1.63 -13.47 4.35
N ARG A 65 -2.72 -12.77 4.01
CA ARG A 65 -3.61 -13.15 2.90
C ARG A 65 -2.90 -13.12 1.54
N GLN A 66 -2.08 -12.09 1.30
CA GLN A 66 -1.28 -11.96 0.09
C GLN A 66 -0.29 -13.12 -0.04
N ALA A 67 0.41 -13.47 1.05
CA ALA A 67 1.33 -14.60 1.07
C ALA A 67 0.59 -15.93 0.82
N TYR A 68 -0.58 -16.11 1.44
CA TYR A 68 -1.41 -17.30 1.22
C TYR A 68 -1.76 -17.45 -0.27
N HIS A 69 -2.38 -16.45 -0.90
CA HIS A 69 -2.77 -16.53 -2.31
C HIS A 69 -1.60 -16.57 -3.29
N ALA A 70 -0.50 -15.89 -2.96
CA ALA A 70 0.72 -15.97 -3.78
C ALA A 70 1.33 -17.38 -3.75
N ASN A 71 1.24 -18.06 -2.60
CA ASN A 71 1.78 -19.41 -2.42
C ASN A 71 0.79 -20.53 -2.77
N GLU A 72 -0.50 -20.23 -2.92
CA GLU A 72 -1.57 -21.22 -3.16
C GLU A 72 -1.31 -22.13 -4.37
N HIS A 73 -0.71 -21.56 -5.42
CA HIS A 73 -0.38 -22.27 -6.67
C HIS A 73 1.12 -22.53 -6.81
N ARG A 74 1.89 -22.29 -5.77
CA ARG A 74 3.34 -22.47 -5.80
C ARG A 74 3.68 -23.95 -5.66
N GLY A 75 4.51 -24.46 -6.58
CA GLY A 75 5.05 -25.81 -6.49
C GLY A 75 6.02 -25.98 -5.32
N PRO A 76 6.46 -27.22 -5.04
CA PRO A 76 7.50 -27.46 -4.04
C PRO A 76 8.74 -26.62 -4.34
N GLU A 77 9.33 -26.04 -3.31
CA GLU A 77 10.61 -25.34 -3.46
C GLU A 77 11.74 -26.37 -3.64
N ASP A 78 12.60 -26.13 -4.61
CA ASP A 78 13.86 -26.86 -4.73
C ASP A 78 14.83 -26.37 -3.64
N ALA A 79 15.31 -27.29 -2.81
CA ALA A 79 16.33 -26.99 -1.81
C ALA A 79 17.73 -27.06 -2.45
N TYR A 80 18.32 -25.90 -2.72
CA TYR A 80 19.67 -25.79 -3.28
C TYR A 80 20.73 -25.79 -2.15
N GLN A 81 21.86 -26.45 -2.40
CA GLN A 81 23.03 -26.46 -1.53
C GLN A 81 24.16 -25.60 -2.11
N GLU A 82 25.10 -25.21 -1.25
CA GLU A 82 26.30 -24.50 -1.70
C GLU A 82 27.10 -25.39 -2.68
N GLY A 83 27.37 -24.86 -3.87
CA GLY A 83 28.04 -25.59 -4.95
C GLY A 83 27.11 -26.12 -6.05
N ASP A 84 25.79 -26.08 -5.85
CA ASP A 84 24.84 -26.48 -6.88
C ASP A 84 24.89 -25.56 -8.10
N LEU A 85 24.88 -26.17 -9.28
CA LEU A 85 24.84 -25.45 -10.56
C LEU A 85 23.38 -25.28 -11.00
N VAL A 86 22.93 -24.04 -11.11
CA VAL A 86 21.58 -23.70 -11.59
C VAL A 86 21.63 -23.01 -12.96
N MET A 87 20.71 -23.39 -13.84
CA MET A 87 20.59 -22.77 -15.16
C MET A 87 19.83 -21.45 -15.05
N LEU A 88 20.51 -20.32 -15.28
CA LEU A 88 19.87 -19.01 -15.26
C LEU A 88 19.33 -18.64 -16.65
N SER A 89 18.02 -18.39 -16.73
CA SER A 89 17.42 -17.77 -17.90
C SER A 89 17.86 -16.31 -18.02
N THR A 90 18.58 -15.97 -19.09
CA THR A 90 19.05 -14.60 -19.37
C THR A 90 18.15 -13.82 -20.33
N THR A 91 17.00 -14.38 -20.70
CA THR A 91 16.09 -13.85 -21.72
C THR A 91 15.67 -12.39 -21.47
N HIS A 92 15.45 -12.01 -20.21
CA HIS A 92 15.06 -10.64 -19.84
C HIS A 92 16.20 -9.82 -19.22
N ARG A 93 17.44 -10.33 -19.22
CA ARG A 93 18.58 -9.67 -18.56
C ARG A 93 18.94 -8.34 -19.22
N ARG A 94 18.70 -8.20 -20.53
CA ARG A 94 18.84 -6.93 -21.25
C ARG A 94 17.45 -6.43 -21.62
N ARG A 95 16.92 -5.46 -20.85
CA ARG A 95 15.77 -4.67 -21.30
C ARG A 95 16.17 -3.87 -22.52
N THR A 96 15.78 -4.36 -23.68
CA THR A 96 15.88 -3.61 -24.92
C THR A 96 14.78 -2.54 -24.91
N TYR A 97 15.14 -1.32 -24.50
CA TYR A 97 14.22 -0.20 -24.57
C TYR A 97 13.86 0.06 -26.05
N THR A 98 12.66 -0.37 -26.42
CA THR A 98 12.06 -0.09 -27.73
C THR A 98 10.97 0.93 -27.55
N ARG A 99 11.06 2.05 -28.29
CA ARG A 99 10.02 3.08 -28.29
C ARG A 99 8.76 2.50 -28.96
N LYS A 100 7.59 2.70 -28.33
CA LYS A 100 6.29 2.26 -28.86
C LYS A 100 6.16 2.66 -30.34
N GLY A 101 6.00 1.67 -31.23
CA GLY A 101 5.87 1.88 -32.68
C GLY A 101 7.15 1.67 -33.52
N LYS A 102 8.31 1.36 -32.94
CA LYS A 102 9.52 1.00 -33.72
C LYS A 102 10.07 -0.37 -33.33
N LYS A 103 10.29 -1.23 -34.34
CA LYS A 103 10.92 -2.56 -34.21
C LYS A 103 12.46 -2.51 -34.04
N ARG A 104 13.04 -1.34 -33.73
CA ARG A 104 14.50 -1.17 -33.61
C ARG A 104 14.87 -0.83 -32.17
N VAL A 105 15.69 -1.70 -31.60
CA VAL A 105 16.33 -1.55 -30.28
C VAL A 105 17.44 -0.50 -30.41
N ALA A 106 17.49 0.47 -29.49
CA ALA A 106 18.66 1.36 -29.39
C ALA A 106 19.88 0.53 -28.97
N LYS A 107 20.92 0.56 -29.82
CA LYS A 107 22.17 -0.18 -29.63
C LYS A 107 23.11 0.60 -28.72
#